data_AF-A0A538HLL2-F1
#
_entry.id   AF-A0A538HLL2-F1
#
_cell.length_a   1.000
_cell.length_b   1.000
_cell.length_c   1.000
_cell.angle_alpha   90.00
_cell.angle_beta   90.00
_cell.angle_gamma   90.00
#
_symmetry.space_group_name_H-M   'P 1'
#
loop_
_entity.id
_entity.type
_entity.pdbx_description
1 polymer ?
#
loop_
_entity_poly.entity_id
_entity_poly.type
_entity_poly.pdbx_seq_one_letter_code
_entity_poly.pdbx_strand_id
1 'polypeptide(L)'
;MRQDVRTDDRQRYATKIAGLWRGLSEALDRLERLAADPAERLADPDELETLPRLQYTLHAASEIVAGIAPPADAEATHAELAAALAGARDATAEVAEAVDYGGSEAAEPLVYEWRGALFRVRLARLRLVPAPEPPAVVPADPERVATRVIAATLLGAIVVALGALVGEWPLAAGGLTLVACALLRRWA
;
A
#
# COMPACT_ATOMS: atom_id res chain seq x y z
N MET A 1 -6.35 -29.55 -17.62
CA MET A 1 -5.88 -30.30 -16.44
C MET A 1 -4.84 -29.56 -15.59
N ARG A 2 -3.65 -29.15 -16.08
CA ARG A 2 -2.71 -28.32 -15.26
C ARG A 2 -3.25 -26.91 -14.92
N GLN A 3 -4.06 -26.33 -15.79
CA GLN A 3 -4.59 -24.98 -15.63
C GLN A 3 -5.70 -24.91 -14.56
N ASP A 4 -6.49 -25.98 -14.42
CA ASP A 4 -7.57 -26.10 -13.44
C ASP A 4 -7.02 -26.23 -12.01
N VAL A 5 -5.96 -27.04 -11.84
CA VAL A 5 -5.27 -27.21 -10.55
C VAL A 5 -4.63 -25.91 -10.06
N ARG A 6 -3.93 -25.18 -10.95
CA ARG A 6 -3.32 -23.87 -10.59
C ARG A 6 -4.36 -22.83 -10.16
N THR A 7 -5.54 -22.88 -10.76
CA THR A 7 -6.65 -21.97 -10.41
C THR A 7 -7.24 -22.33 -9.06
N ASP A 8 -7.41 -23.63 -8.76
CA ASP A 8 -7.89 -24.10 -7.45
C ASP A 8 -6.93 -23.72 -6.30
N ASP A 9 -5.62 -23.90 -6.50
CA ASP A 9 -4.61 -23.55 -5.51
C ASP A 9 -4.58 -22.05 -5.21
N ARG A 10 -4.67 -21.20 -6.24
CA ARG A 10 -4.77 -19.73 -6.06
C ARG A 10 -6.05 -19.33 -5.34
N GLN A 11 -7.19 -19.92 -5.69
CA GLN A 11 -8.47 -19.62 -5.05
C GLN A 11 -8.44 -20.02 -3.57
N ARG A 12 -7.87 -21.19 -3.26
CA ARG A 12 -7.69 -21.67 -1.88
C ARG A 12 -6.75 -20.76 -1.09
N TYR A 13 -5.61 -20.36 -1.67
CA TYR A 13 -4.70 -19.40 -1.06
C TYR A 13 -5.39 -18.07 -0.74
N ALA A 14 -6.05 -17.48 -1.74
CA ALA A 14 -6.79 -16.22 -1.57
C ALA A 14 -7.87 -16.32 -0.49
N THR A 15 -8.58 -17.44 -0.40
CA THR A 15 -9.60 -17.70 0.62
C THR A 15 -8.98 -17.73 2.03
N LYS A 16 -7.84 -18.41 2.20
CA LYS A 16 -7.13 -18.45 3.50
C LYS A 16 -6.64 -17.06 3.92
N ILE A 17 -6.03 -16.31 2.99
CA ILE A 17 -5.56 -14.93 3.24
C ILE A 17 -6.75 -13.99 3.56
N ALA A 18 -7.88 -14.12 2.86
CA ALA A 18 -9.08 -13.35 3.19
C ALA A 18 -9.64 -13.71 4.59
N GLY A 19 -9.57 -14.99 4.97
CA GLY A 19 -9.93 -15.46 6.31
C GLY A 19 -9.07 -14.84 7.41
N LEU A 20 -7.75 -14.81 7.22
CA LEU A 20 -6.79 -14.15 8.11
C LEU A 20 -7.18 -12.69 8.36
N TRP A 21 -7.43 -11.91 7.30
CA TRP A 21 -7.69 -10.48 7.43
C TRP A 21 -8.99 -10.17 8.18
N ARG A 22 -10.01 -11.02 8.11
CA ARG A 22 -11.25 -10.85 8.90
C ARG A 22 -10.99 -10.87 10.40
N GLY A 23 -10.03 -11.68 10.87
CA GLY A 23 -9.66 -11.74 12.29
C GLY A 23 -8.65 -10.67 12.70
N LEU A 24 -7.77 -10.25 11.78
CA LEU A 24 -6.64 -9.39 12.10
C LEU A 24 -6.93 -7.88 11.97
N SER A 25 -7.89 -7.48 11.12
CA SER A 25 -8.09 -6.05 10.81
C SER A 25 -8.41 -5.21 12.06
N GLU A 26 -9.30 -5.71 12.93
CA GLU A 26 -9.67 -4.99 14.16
C GLU A 26 -8.48 -4.83 15.11
N ALA A 27 -7.64 -5.86 15.24
CA ALA A 27 -6.45 -5.80 16.09
C ALA A 27 -5.43 -4.79 15.56
N LEU A 28 -5.21 -4.75 14.24
CA LEU A 28 -4.34 -3.74 13.62
C LEU A 28 -4.89 -2.33 13.81
N ASP A 29 -6.18 -2.10 13.57
CA ASP A 29 -6.81 -0.79 13.76
C ASP A 29 -6.77 -0.35 15.24
N ARG A 30 -6.79 -1.29 16.19
CA ARG A 30 -6.59 -0.99 17.61
C ARG A 30 -5.14 -0.60 17.90
N LEU A 31 -4.18 -1.41 17.46
CA LEU A 31 -2.74 -1.13 17.65
C LEU A 31 -2.32 0.20 17.03
N GLU A 32 -2.86 0.54 15.87
CA GLU A 32 -2.54 1.82 15.22
C GLU A 32 -3.14 3.02 15.93
N ARG A 33 -4.30 2.88 16.57
CA ARG A 33 -4.85 3.93 17.43
C ARG A 33 -3.99 4.15 18.66
N LEU A 34 -3.50 3.07 19.28
CA LEU A 34 -2.55 3.16 20.39
C LEU A 34 -1.25 3.84 19.94
N ALA A 35 -0.72 3.45 18.77
CA ALA A 35 0.52 4.00 18.24
C ALA A 35 0.39 5.44 17.69
N ALA A 36 -0.82 5.89 17.36
CA ALA A 36 -1.08 7.25 16.88
C ALA A 36 -1.04 8.28 18.01
N ASP A 37 -1.43 7.87 19.21
CA ASP A 37 -1.46 8.72 20.41
C ASP A 37 -0.96 7.96 21.65
N PRO A 38 0.33 7.59 21.67
CA PRO A 38 0.87 6.67 22.67
C PRO A 38 0.91 7.29 24.08
N ALA A 39 1.10 8.60 24.19
CA ALA A 39 1.21 9.27 25.49
C ALA A 39 -0.12 9.22 26.27
N GLU A 40 -1.25 9.48 25.60
CA GLU A 40 -2.58 9.39 26.21
C GLU A 40 -3.03 7.93 26.36
N ARG A 41 -2.88 7.14 25.29
CA ARG A 41 -3.47 5.79 25.21
C ARG A 41 -2.72 4.74 26.02
N LEU A 42 -1.41 4.80 26.10
CA LEU A 42 -0.63 3.85 26.91
C LEU A 42 -0.62 4.23 28.39
N ALA A 43 -1.07 5.44 28.75
CA ALA A 43 -1.30 5.85 30.13
C ALA A 43 -2.67 5.37 30.66
N ASP A 44 -3.60 5.00 29.79
CA ASP A 44 -4.89 4.43 30.15
C ASP A 44 -4.74 2.93 30.51
N PRO A 45 -5.00 2.53 31.77
CA PRO A 45 -4.88 1.14 32.20
C PRO A 45 -5.77 0.19 31.41
N ASP A 46 -6.98 0.61 31.03
CA ASP A 46 -7.91 -0.25 30.30
C ASP A 46 -7.39 -0.55 28.89
N GLU A 47 -6.75 0.42 28.23
CA GLU A 47 -6.11 0.24 26.93
C GLU A 47 -4.85 -0.62 27.06
N LEU A 48 -4.05 -0.39 28.11
CA LEU A 48 -2.83 -1.15 28.40
C LEU A 48 -3.13 -2.65 28.58
N GLU A 49 -4.16 -2.99 29.34
CA GLU A 49 -4.58 -4.38 29.57
C GLU A 49 -4.96 -5.11 28.27
N THR A 50 -5.26 -4.38 27.19
CA THR A 50 -5.53 -4.99 25.89
C THR A 50 -4.29 -5.37 25.08
N LEU A 51 -3.11 -4.78 25.36
CA LEU A 51 -1.89 -4.99 24.58
C LEU A 51 -1.47 -6.47 24.48
N PRO A 52 -1.44 -7.26 25.57
CA PRO A 52 -1.08 -8.68 25.50
C PRO A 52 -1.99 -9.48 24.56
N ARG A 53 -3.30 -9.18 24.57
CA ARG A 53 -4.28 -9.82 23.68
C ARG A 53 -4.04 -9.44 22.21
N LEU A 54 -3.70 -8.18 21.95
CA LEU A 54 -3.38 -7.71 20.60
C LEU A 54 -2.09 -8.35 20.08
N GLN A 55 -1.05 -8.43 20.92
CA GLN A 55 0.20 -9.12 20.62
C GLN A 55 -0.04 -10.62 20.33
N TYR A 56 -0.86 -11.29 21.13
CA TYR A 56 -1.24 -12.68 20.89
C TYR A 56 -1.98 -12.84 19.54
N THR A 57 -2.83 -11.88 19.18
CA THR A 57 -3.53 -11.89 17.89
C THR A 57 -2.54 -11.79 16.72
N LEU A 58 -1.50 -10.95 16.82
CA LEU A 58 -0.41 -10.88 15.83
C LEU A 58 0.41 -12.17 15.77
N HIS A 59 0.70 -12.77 16.92
CA HIS A 59 1.37 -14.07 16.99
C HIS A 59 0.56 -15.16 16.28
N ALA A 60 -0.72 -15.31 16.63
CA ALA A 60 -1.60 -16.29 16.00
C ALA A 60 -1.74 -16.05 14.48
N ALA A 61 -1.81 -14.79 14.05
CA ALA A 61 -1.80 -14.44 12.64
C ALA A 61 -0.49 -14.88 11.94
N SER A 62 0.65 -14.70 12.59
CA SER A 62 1.96 -15.13 12.08
C SER A 62 2.02 -16.65 11.90
N GLU A 63 1.51 -17.41 12.88
CA GLU A 63 1.43 -18.88 12.80
C GLU A 63 0.49 -19.35 11.68
N ILE A 64 -0.65 -18.68 11.51
CA ILE A 64 -1.58 -18.97 10.40
C ILE A 64 -0.87 -18.74 9.06
N VAL A 65 -0.16 -17.63 8.91
CA VAL A 65 0.59 -17.34 7.68
C VAL A 65 1.67 -18.40 7.43
N ALA A 66 2.46 -18.77 8.45
CA ALA A 66 3.46 -19.82 8.33
C ALA A 66 2.88 -21.19 7.90
N GLY A 67 1.62 -21.48 8.27
CA GLY A 67 0.90 -22.69 7.88
C GLY A 67 0.26 -22.66 6.48
N ILE A 68 0.34 -21.54 5.75
CA ILE A 68 -0.21 -21.40 4.40
C ILE A 68 0.92 -21.61 3.39
N ALA A 69 0.79 -22.61 2.51
CA ALA A 69 1.64 -22.71 1.33
C ALA A 69 1.21 -21.68 0.27
N PRO A 70 2.05 -20.70 -0.10
CA PRO A 70 1.74 -19.78 -1.19
C PRO A 70 1.95 -20.45 -2.56
N PRO A 71 1.22 -20.02 -3.61
CA PRO A 71 1.58 -20.36 -4.99
C PRO A 71 2.91 -19.68 -5.37
N ALA A 72 3.61 -20.23 -6.37
CA ALA A 72 4.97 -19.79 -6.74
C ALA A 72 5.09 -18.29 -7.07
N ASP A 73 4.04 -17.68 -7.62
CA ASP A 73 4.00 -16.25 -7.95
C ASP A 73 3.75 -15.33 -6.74
N ALA A 74 3.37 -15.90 -5.59
CA ALA A 74 3.12 -15.17 -4.34
C ALA A 74 4.12 -15.50 -3.23
N GLU A 75 5.10 -16.38 -3.45
CA GLU A 75 6.08 -16.79 -2.42
C GLU A 75 6.78 -15.58 -1.77
N ALA A 76 7.24 -14.62 -2.58
CA ALA A 76 7.95 -13.44 -2.08
C ALA A 76 7.02 -12.52 -1.27
N THR A 77 5.84 -12.18 -1.78
CA THR A 77 4.88 -11.31 -1.07
C THR A 77 4.29 -11.98 0.16
N HIS A 78 4.18 -13.31 0.16
CA HIS A 78 3.80 -14.10 1.32
C HIS A 78 4.89 -14.06 2.42
N ALA A 79 6.16 -14.23 2.04
CA ALA A 79 7.28 -14.10 2.96
C ALA A 79 7.39 -12.68 3.54
N GLU A 80 7.15 -11.64 2.73
CA GLU A 80 7.05 -10.25 3.20
C GLU A 80 5.96 -10.08 4.26
N LEU A 81 4.77 -10.67 4.06
CA LEU A 81 3.70 -10.63 5.07
C LEU A 81 4.13 -11.32 6.36
N ALA A 82 4.72 -12.52 6.27
CA ALA A 82 5.17 -13.27 7.44
C ALA A 82 6.18 -12.46 8.26
N ALA A 83 7.18 -11.87 7.59
CA ALA A 83 8.17 -11.01 8.24
C ALA A 83 7.55 -9.74 8.85
N ALA A 84 6.61 -9.12 8.15
CA ALA A 84 5.92 -7.93 8.64
C ALA A 84 5.10 -8.20 9.91
N LEU A 85 4.38 -9.33 9.96
CA LEU A 85 3.60 -9.72 11.15
C LEU A 85 4.50 -10.03 12.35
N ALA A 86 5.61 -10.75 12.13
CA ALA A 86 6.60 -10.98 13.18
C ALA A 86 7.17 -9.67 13.71
N GLY A 87 7.59 -8.76 12.83
CA GLY A 87 8.12 -7.45 13.22
C GLY A 87 7.09 -6.59 13.96
N ALA A 88 5.81 -6.64 13.59
CA ALA A 88 4.76 -5.93 14.31
C ALA A 88 4.52 -6.54 15.70
N ARG A 89 4.55 -7.87 15.83
CA ARG A 89 4.43 -8.57 17.11
C ARG A 89 5.57 -8.18 18.05
N ASP A 90 6.80 -8.22 17.55
CA ASP A 90 8.00 -7.98 18.35
C ASP A 90 8.06 -6.51 18.79
N ALA A 91 7.81 -5.56 17.89
CA ALA A 91 7.72 -4.15 18.26
C ALA A 91 6.58 -3.85 19.25
N THR A 92 5.44 -4.57 19.16
CA THR A 92 4.37 -4.45 20.16
C THR A 92 4.79 -5.02 21.51
N ALA A 93 5.60 -6.08 21.53
CA ALA A 93 6.16 -6.67 22.74
C ALA A 93 7.10 -5.69 23.45
N GLU A 94 8.01 -5.07 22.70
CA GLU A 94 8.97 -4.10 23.23
C GLU A 94 8.27 -2.87 23.81
N VAL A 95 7.21 -2.37 23.15
CA VAL A 95 6.38 -1.29 23.69
C VAL A 95 5.70 -1.71 24.98
N ALA A 96 5.06 -2.89 25.02
CA ALA A 96 4.40 -3.37 26.23
C ALA A 96 5.40 -3.51 27.39
N GLU A 97 6.58 -4.08 27.13
CA GLU A 97 7.65 -4.23 28.11
C GLU A 97 8.15 -2.88 28.62
N ALA A 98 8.37 -1.91 27.73
CA ALA A 98 8.78 -0.56 28.13
C ALA A 98 7.76 0.11 29.05
N VAL A 99 6.46 -0.04 28.77
CA VAL A 99 5.41 0.52 29.62
C VAL A 99 5.34 -0.18 30.97
N ASP A 100 5.46 -1.51 31.01
CA ASP A 100 5.45 -2.28 32.25
C ASP A 100 6.56 -1.86 33.22
N TYR A 101 7.76 -1.51 32.70
CA TYR A 101 8.91 -1.14 33.53
C TYR A 101 9.04 0.36 33.80
N GLY A 102 8.55 1.22 32.91
CA GLY A 102 8.83 2.66 32.95
C GLY A 102 7.64 3.57 32.64
N GLY A 103 6.44 3.02 32.52
CA GLY A 103 5.24 3.78 32.15
C GLY A 103 5.24 4.23 30.68
N SER A 104 4.21 4.99 30.29
CA SER A 104 4.01 5.40 28.89
C SER A 104 5.17 6.22 28.30
N GLU A 105 5.87 7.01 29.12
CA GLU A 105 7.05 7.79 28.70
C GLU A 105 8.21 6.89 28.24
N ALA A 106 8.39 5.72 28.86
CA ALA A 106 9.46 4.79 28.49
C ALA A 106 9.26 4.17 27.10
N ALA A 107 8.03 4.16 26.58
CA ALA A 107 7.72 3.68 25.23
C ALA A 107 8.01 4.73 24.14
N GLU A 108 8.18 6.03 24.48
CA GLU A 108 8.36 7.12 23.51
C GLU A 108 9.45 6.84 22.44
N PRO A 109 10.64 6.32 22.80
CA PRO A 109 11.69 6.04 21.82
C PRO A 109 11.30 4.95 20.81
N LEU A 110 10.39 4.04 21.18
CA LEU A 110 9.98 2.87 20.40
C LEU A 110 8.81 3.16 19.46
N VAL A 111 8.09 4.26 19.66
CA VAL A 111 6.86 4.60 18.93
C VAL A 111 7.08 4.61 17.41
N TYR A 112 8.20 5.18 16.94
CA TYR A 112 8.47 5.26 15.51
C TYR A 112 8.72 3.89 14.87
N GLU A 113 9.44 3.02 15.57
CA GLU A 113 9.68 1.65 15.13
C GLU A 113 8.39 0.84 15.11
N TRP A 114 7.59 0.97 16.17
CA TRP A 114 6.29 0.30 16.27
C TRP A 114 5.34 0.72 15.15
N ARG A 115 5.20 2.03 14.89
CA ARG A 115 4.42 2.56 13.76
C ARG A 115 4.95 2.06 12.42
N GLY A 116 6.27 2.02 12.25
CA GLY A 116 6.90 1.47 11.06
C GLY A 116 6.58 -0.01 10.84
N ALA A 117 6.57 -0.81 11.90
CA ALA A 117 6.22 -2.22 11.85
C ALA A 117 4.74 -2.44 11.46
N LEU A 118 3.81 -1.69 12.07
CA LEU A 118 2.38 -1.73 11.70
C LEU A 118 2.17 -1.31 10.24
N PHE A 119 2.86 -0.26 9.79
CA PHE A 119 2.82 0.18 8.39
C PHE A 119 3.30 -0.91 7.42
N ARG A 120 4.38 -1.64 7.76
CA ARG A 120 4.87 -2.75 6.92
C ARG A 120 3.83 -3.86 6.76
N VAL A 121 3.03 -4.17 7.79
CA VAL A 121 1.93 -5.13 7.68
C VAL A 121 0.88 -4.64 6.67
N ARG A 122 0.49 -3.37 6.74
CA ARG A 122 -0.43 -2.77 5.78
C ARG A 122 0.13 -2.78 4.36
N LEU A 123 1.41 -2.46 4.19
CA LEU A 123 2.07 -2.49 2.89
C LEU A 123 2.12 -3.91 2.31
N ALA A 124 2.47 -4.90 3.12
CA ALA A 124 2.47 -6.30 2.72
C ALA A 124 1.07 -6.77 2.30
N ARG A 125 0.03 -6.37 3.04
CA ARG A 125 -1.37 -6.62 2.66
C ARG A 125 -1.72 -6.07 1.28
N LEU A 126 -1.31 -4.84 0.97
CA LEU A 126 -1.59 -4.21 -0.33
C LEU A 126 -0.87 -4.93 -1.47
N ARG A 127 0.34 -5.43 -1.23
CA ARG A 127 1.14 -6.17 -2.22
C ARG A 127 0.65 -7.60 -2.46
N LEU A 128 -0.12 -8.16 -1.54
CA LEU A 128 -0.76 -9.47 -1.71
C LEU A 128 -1.96 -9.46 -2.64
N VAL A 129 -2.54 -8.29 -2.92
CA VAL A 129 -3.58 -8.15 -3.95
C VAL A 129 -2.88 -8.32 -5.30
N PRO A 130 -3.22 -9.34 -6.12
CA PRO A 130 -2.58 -9.50 -7.40
C PRO A 130 -2.83 -8.24 -8.23
N ALA A 131 -1.74 -7.63 -8.72
CA ALA A 131 -1.86 -6.61 -9.75
C ALA A 131 -2.62 -7.25 -10.93
N PRO A 132 -3.66 -6.60 -11.48
CA PRO A 132 -4.33 -7.12 -12.67
C PRO A 132 -3.26 -7.37 -13.73
N GLU A 133 -3.27 -8.57 -14.32
CA GLU A 133 -2.42 -8.89 -15.45
C GLU A 133 -2.62 -7.79 -16.49
N PRO A 134 -1.58 -7.00 -16.84
CA PRO A 134 -1.76 -5.90 -17.77
C PRO A 134 -2.35 -6.50 -19.05
N PRO A 135 -3.44 -5.91 -19.59
CA PRO A 135 -4.01 -6.41 -20.83
C PRO A 135 -2.88 -6.49 -21.85
N ALA A 136 -2.82 -7.62 -22.59
CA ALA A 136 -1.83 -7.80 -23.63
C ALA A 136 -1.82 -6.56 -24.52
N VAL A 137 -0.79 -5.73 -24.38
CA VAL A 137 -0.69 -4.49 -25.14
C VAL A 137 -0.45 -4.93 -26.57
N VAL A 138 -1.49 -4.83 -27.40
CA VAL A 138 -1.30 -4.86 -28.85
C VAL A 138 -0.36 -3.69 -29.13
N PRO A 139 0.87 -3.90 -29.63
CA PRO A 139 1.79 -2.81 -29.86
C PRO A 139 1.17 -1.87 -30.89
N ALA A 140 0.60 -0.77 -30.40
CA ALA A 140 0.29 0.37 -31.25
C ALA A 140 1.63 0.88 -31.76
N ASP A 141 1.75 1.03 -33.08
CA ASP A 141 2.97 1.47 -33.78
C ASP A 141 3.55 2.71 -33.07
N PRO A 142 4.60 2.53 -32.23
CA PRO A 142 5.00 3.53 -31.23
C PRO A 142 5.52 4.80 -31.89
N GLU A 143 6.03 4.67 -33.12
CA GLU A 143 6.50 5.77 -33.94
C GLU A 143 5.35 6.69 -34.36
N ARG A 144 4.21 6.13 -34.83
CA ARG A 144 3.07 6.95 -35.26
C ARG A 144 2.40 7.70 -34.12
N VAL A 145 2.36 7.09 -32.93
CA VAL A 145 1.82 7.72 -31.72
C VAL A 145 2.74 8.83 -31.24
N ALA A 146 4.06 8.58 -31.17
CA ALA A 146 5.05 9.58 -30.80
C ALA A 146 5.08 10.78 -31.76
N THR A 147 5.06 10.55 -33.08
CA THR A 147 5.04 11.61 -34.08
C THR A 147 3.80 12.50 -33.95
N ARG A 148 2.62 11.91 -33.71
CA ARG A 148 1.38 12.69 -33.54
C ARG A 148 1.40 13.55 -32.28
N VAL A 149 1.92 13.02 -31.17
CA VAL A 149 2.04 13.75 -29.90
C VAL A 149 3.04 14.90 -30.01
N ILE A 150 4.19 14.66 -30.63
CA ILE A 150 5.21 15.70 -30.88
C ILE A 150 4.64 16.79 -31.79
N ALA A 151 3.99 16.42 -32.89
CA ALA A 151 3.37 17.38 -33.80
C ALA A 151 2.29 18.23 -33.13
N ALA A 152 1.43 17.62 -32.31
CA ALA A 152 0.39 18.34 -31.57
C ALA A 152 0.99 19.31 -30.53
N THR A 153 2.08 18.91 -29.86
CA THR A 153 2.76 19.74 -28.85
C THR A 153 3.46 20.93 -29.49
N LEU A 154 4.16 20.72 -30.62
CA LEU A 154 4.80 21.80 -31.38
C LEU A 154 3.77 22.78 -31.94
N LEU A 155 2.66 22.28 -32.50
CA LEU A 155 1.59 23.14 -33.00
C LEU A 155 0.98 23.98 -31.87
N GLY A 156 0.71 23.38 -30.71
CA GLY A 156 0.23 24.09 -29.53
C GLY A 156 1.20 25.19 -29.05
N ALA A 157 2.49 24.89 -29.00
CA ALA A 157 3.52 25.86 -28.61
C ALA A 157 3.62 27.04 -29.61
N ILE A 158 3.51 26.77 -30.92
CA ILE A 158 3.51 27.81 -31.96
C ILE A 158 2.29 28.73 -31.83
N VAL A 159 1.09 28.17 -31.59
CA VAL A 159 -0.14 28.95 -31.39
C VAL A 159 -0.03 29.85 -30.16
N VAL A 160 0.54 29.36 -29.06
CA VAL A 160 0.77 30.15 -27.84
C VAL A 160 1.77 31.29 -28.09
N ALA A 161 2.89 30.99 -28.76
CA ALA A 161 3.91 32.00 -29.07
C ALA A 161 3.38 33.11 -30.00
N LEU A 162 2.62 32.75 -31.03
CA LEU A 162 1.99 33.71 -31.94
C LEU A 162 0.90 34.54 -31.24
N GLY A 163 0.07 33.92 -30.39
CA GLY A 163 -0.94 34.63 -29.60
C GLY A 163 -0.33 35.64 -28.63
N ALA A 164 0.80 35.30 -28.00
CA ALA A 164 1.53 36.19 -27.11
C ALA A 164 2.18 37.39 -27.86
N LEU A 165 2.64 37.18 -29.10
CA LEU A 165 3.24 38.23 -29.95
C LEU A 165 2.23 39.26 -30.46
N VAL A 166 0.97 38.87 -30.66
CA VAL A 166 -0.10 39.75 -31.21
C VAL A 166 -0.92 40.45 -30.12
N GLY A 167 -0.70 40.11 -28.83
CA GLY A 167 -1.38 40.75 -27.69
C GLY A 167 -2.80 40.25 -27.43
N GLU A 168 -3.22 39.18 -28.12
CA GLU A 168 -4.56 38.59 -27.98
C GLU A 168 -4.52 37.35 -27.07
N TRP A 169 -4.60 37.63 -25.76
CA TRP A 169 -4.66 36.64 -24.67
C TRP A 169 -5.69 35.49 -24.81
N PRO A 170 -6.85 35.64 -25.49
CA PRO A 170 -7.79 34.52 -25.67
C PRO A 170 -7.22 33.36 -26.48
N LEU A 171 -6.36 33.63 -27.46
CA LEU A 171 -5.75 32.59 -28.31
C LEU A 171 -4.66 31.80 -27.57
N ALA A 172 -3.92 32.47 -26.68
CA ALA A 172 -2.94 31.83 -25.81
C ALA A 172 -3.60 30.85 -24.82
N ALA A 173 -4.75 31.21 -24.26
CA ALA A 173 -5.54 30.33 -23.38
C ALA A 173 -6.07 29.08 -24.13
N GLY A 174 -6.50 29.24 -25.39
CA GLY A 174 -6.91 28.12 -26.24
C GLY A 174 -5.76 27.14 -26.53
N GLY A 175 -4.56 27.64 -26.83
CA GLY A 175 -3.36 26.82 -27.03
C GLY A 175 -2.96 26.02 -25.79
N LEU A 176 -2.96 26.66 -24.61
CA LEU A 176 -2.71 25.99 -23.33
C LEU A 176 -3.74 24.88 -23.03
N THR A 177 -5.01 25.12 -23.35
CA THR A 177 -6.09 24.13 -23.13
C THR A 177 -5.91 22.91 -24.03
N LEU A 178 -5.49 23.10 -25.28
CA LEU A 178 -5.18 21.98 -26.19
C LEU A 178 -3.97 21.15 -25.72
N VAL A 179 -2.92 21.81 -25.23
CA VAL A 179 -1.74 21.13 -24.66
C VAL A 179 -2.12 20.35 -23.40
N ALA A 180 -2.92 20.96 -22.50
CA ALA A 180 -3.41 20.30 -21.30
C ALA A 180 -4.29 19.08 -21.61
N CYS A 181 -5.20 19.19 -22.58
CA CYS A 181 -6.03 18.07 -23.03
C CYS A 181 -5.21 16.94 -23.68
N ALA A 182 -4.17 17.27 -24.44
CA ALA A 182 -3.27 16.28 -25.03
C ALA A 182 -2.45 15.53 -23.97
N LEU A 183 -2.00 16.23 -22.92
CA LEU A 183 -1.29 15.62 -21.79
C LEU A 183 -2.22 14.77 -20.93
N LEU A 184 -3.45 15.20 -20.67
CA LEU A 184 -4.43 14.42 -19.89
C LEU A 184 -4.83 13.11 -20.59
N ARG A 185 -4.92 13.11 -21.93
CA ARG A 185 -5.14 11.88 -22.72
C ARG A 185 -3.98 10.87 -22.66
N ARG A 186 -2.81 11.23 -22.13
CA ARG A 186 -1.68 10.33 -21.91
C ARG A 186 -1.83 9.52 -20.61
N TRP A 187 -2.71 9.94 -19.70
CA TRP A 187 -2.87 9.38 -18.36
C TRP A 187 -4.26 8.77 -18.09
N ALA A 188 -5.12 8.72 -19.11
CA ALA A 188 -6.42 8.04 -19.09
C ALA A 188 -6.38 6.86 -20.08
#